data_AF-A0A7V0NQG8-F1
#
_entry.id   AF-A0A7V0NQG8-F1
#
_cell.length_a   1.000
_cell.length_b   1.000
_cell.length_c   1.000
_cell.angle_alpha   90.00
_cell.angle_beta   90.00
_cell.angle_gamma   90.00
#
_symmetry.space_group_name_H-M   'P 1'
#
loop_
_entity.id
_entity.type
_entity.pdbx_description
1 polymer ?
#
loop_
_entity_poly.entity_id
_entity_poly.type
_entity_poly.pdbx_seq_one_letter_code
_entity_poly.pdbx_strand_id
1 'polypeptide(L)'
;MEPLEIVDRLKEKFIAEVVDVTQFSDQVFVSVRRERITDICRFLHDDPDMHMDYLADLCGVDYPDKQFRYEVVYNLYSIKHKHRLMI
;
A
#
# COMPACT_ATOMS: atom_id res chain seq x y z
N MET A 1 -2.20 7.60 13.29
CA MET A 1 -3.29 6.90 12.59
C MET A 1 -2.94 5.44 12.57
N GLU A 2 -3.93 4.60 12.84
CA GLU A 2 -3.76 3.16 12.72
C GLU A 2 -3.69 2.75 11.24
N PRO A 3 -2.96 1.69 10.88
CA PRO A 3 -2.87 1.24 9.49
C PRO A 3 -4.22 1.00 8.81
N LEU A 4 -5.23 0.55 9.55
CA LEU A 4 -6.58 0.35 9.02
C LEU A 4 -7.30 1.67 8.68
N GLU A 5 -7.06 2.75 9.43
CA GLU A 5 -7.60 4.08 9.10
C GLU A 5 -7.02 4.60 7.77
N ILE A 6 -5.74 4.29 7.51
CA ILE A 6 -5.07 4.60 6.25
C ILE A 6 -5.72 3.85 5.08
N VAL A 7 -6.08 2.57 5.30
CA VAL A 7 -6.81 1.77 4.31
C VAL A 7 -8.20 2.33 4.03
N ASP A 8 -8.92 2.77 5.04
CA ASP A 8 -10.26 3.35 4.85
C ASP A 8 -10.19 4.60 3.97
N ARG A 9 -9.22 5.50 4.23
CA ARG A 9 -8.98 6.69 3.40
C ARG A 9 -8.53 6.34 1.98
N LEU A 10 -7.73 5.28 1.81
CA LEU A 10 -7.37 4.78 0.49
C LEU A 10 -8.61 4.29 -0.26
N LYS A 11 -9.49 3.54 0.40
CA LYS A 11 -10.74 3.05 -0.18
C LYS A 11 -11.68 4.20 -0.56
N GLU A 12 -11.81 5.24 0.25
CA GLU A 12 -12.65 6.41 -0.07
C GLU A 12 -12.30 7.01 -1.45
N LYS A 13 -11.01 7.00 -1.83
CA LYS A 13 -10.53 7.60 -3.08
C LYS A 13 -10.31 6.61 -4.22
N PHE A 14 -9.95 5.36 -3.89
CA PHE A 14 -9.49 4.35 -4.85
C PHE A 14 -10.21 3.00 -4.68
N ILE A 15 -11.48 3.00 -4.26
CA ILE A 15 -12.23 1.75 -4.00
C ILE A 15 -12.20 0.74 -5.16
N ALA A 16 -12.25 1.21 -6.41
CA ALA A 16 -12.24 0.35 -7.59
C ALA A 16 -10.88 -0.36 -7.83
N GLU A 17 -9.83 0.18 -7.22
CA GLU A 17 -8.45 -0.22 -7.44
C GLU A 17 -7.98 -1.13 -6.31
N VAL A 18 -8.58 -1.06 -5.12
CA VAL A 18 -8.29 -1.96 -4.01
C VAL A 18 -8.88 -3.34 -4.33
N VAL A 19 -7.98 -4.32 -4.52
CA VAL A 19 -8.34 -5.70 -4.85
C VAL A 19 -8.53 -6.54 -3.59
N ASP A 20 -7.63 -6.38 -2.62
CA ASP A 20 -7.66 -7.12 -1.37
C ASP A 20 -7.01 -6.33 -0.23
N VAL A 21 -7.45 -6.60 1.00
CA VAL A 21 -6.82 -6.08 2.22
C VAL A 21 -6.63 -7.24 3.18
N THR A 22 -5.38 -7.56 3.48
CA THR A 22 -5.00 -8.62 4.40
C THR A 22 -4.25 -8.05 5.59
N GLN A 23 -4.52 -8.61 6.78
CA GLN A 23 -3.79 -8.28 8.01
C GLN A 23 -3.03 -9.52 8.51
N PHE A 24 -1.76 -9.35 8.81
CA PHE A 24 -0.93 -10.41 9.38
C PHE A 24 0.13 -9.81 10.32
N SER A 25 0.23 -10.33 11.55
CA SER A 25 1.25 -9.95 12.53
C SER A 25 1.41 -8.43 12.68
N ASP A 26 0.30 -7.72 12.95
CA ASP A 26 0.22 -6.26 13.12
C ASP A 26 0.60 -5.42 11.90
N GLN A 27 0.70 -6.05 10.72
CA GLN A 27 0.93 -5.37 9.45
C GLN A 27 -0.28 -5.49 8.54
N VAL A 28 -0.49 -4.46 7.74
CA VAL A 28 -1.58 -4.38 6.76
C VAL A 28 -1.00 -4.33 5.36
N PHE A 29 -1.52 -5.22 4.52
CA PHE A 29 -1.16 -5.41 3.12
C PHE A 29 -2.37 -5.05 2.26
N VAL A 30 -2.19 -4.19 1.27
CA VAL A 30 -3.27 -3.75 0.40
C VAL A 30 -2.90 -4.04 -1.04
N SER A 31 -3.50 -5.09 -1.60
CA SER A 31 -3.32 -5.40 -3.02
C SER A 31 -4.10 -4.40 -3.86
N VAL A 32 -3.44 -3.74 -4.81
CA VAL A 32 -4.08 -2.75 -5.70
C VAL A 32 -3.88 -3.07 -7.19
N ARG A 33 -4.75 -2.52 -8.03
CA ARG A 33 -4.58 -2.52 -9.48
C ARG A 33 -3.35 -1.68 -9.87
N ARG A 34 -2.40 -2.30 -10.58
CA ARG A 34 -1.12 -1.68 -10.99
C ARG A 34 -1.30 -0.40 -11.82
N GLU A 35 -2.42 -0.23 -12.51
CA GLU A 35 -2.68 0.89 -13.42
C GLU A 35 -2.70 2.25 -12.70
N ARG A 36 -2.95 2.26 -11.38
CA ARG A 36 -3.02 3.49 -10.56
C ARG A 36 -1.94 3.58 -9.49
N ILE A 37 -0.91 2.72 -9.53
CA ILE A 37 0.11 2.66 -8.47
C ILE A 37 0.80 4.01 -8.21
N THR A 38 1.11 4.76 -9.27
CA THR A 38 1.75 6.09 -9.16
C THR A 38 0.85 7.12 -8.47
N ASP A 39 -0.45 7.10 -8.77
CA ASP A 39 -1.43 7.99 -8.15
C ASP A 39 -1.70 7.61 -6.69
N ILE A 40 -1.72 6.31 -6.39
CA ILE A 40 -1.88 5.78 -5.03
C ILE A 40 -0.67 6.18 -4.18
N CYS A 41 0.56 5.93 -4.64
CA CYS A 41 1.76 6.33 -3.92
C CYS A 41 1.82 7.85 -3.70
N ARG A 42 1.44 8.65 -4.72
CA ARG A 42 1.37 10.11 -4.58
C ARG A 42 0.34 10.54 -3.53
N PHE A 43 -0.83 9.93 -3.51
CA PHE A 43 -1.85 10.21 -2.50
C PHE A 43 -1.39 9.88 -1.08
N LEU A 44 -0.76 8.71 -0.89
CA LEU A 44 -0.21 8.29 0.39
C LEU A 44 0.92 9.20 0.89
N HIS A 45 1.71 9.74 -0.04
CA HIS A 45 2.79 10.68 0.22
C HIS A 45 2.29 12.10 0.56
N ASP A 46 1.42 12.66 -0.30
CA ASP A 46 1.04 14.08 -0.25
C ASP A 46 0.04 14.40 0.86
N ASP A 47 -0.67 13.39 1.36
CA ASP A 47 -1.60 13.59 2.47
C ASP A 47 -0.85 13.89 3.78
N PRO A 48 -1.09 15.04 4.44
CA PRO A 48 -0.32 15.44 5.62
C PRO A 48 -0.43 14.50 6.82
N ASP A 49 -1.52 13.75 6.94
CA ASP A 49 -1.76 12.84 8.07
C ASP A 49 -1.16 11.45 7.81
N MET A 50 -1.10 11.02 6.54
CA MET A 50 -0.43 9.77 6.16
C MET A 50 1.07 9.96 5.97
N HIS A 51 1.47 10.96 5.19
CA HIS A 51 2.85 11.41 4.93
C HIS A 51 3.84 10.27 4.74
N MET A 52 3.54 9.34 3.81
CA MET A 52 4.39 8.20 3.48
C MET A 52 5.61 8.65 2.65
N ASP A 53 6.57 9.29 3.32
CA ASP A 53 7.72 9.99 2.74
C ASP A 53 8.98 9.12 2.57
N TYR A 54 8.89 7.83 2.90
CA TYR A 54 10.00 6.90 2.81
C TYR A 54 9.60 5.57 2.16
N LEU A 55 10.21 5.27 1.01
CA LEU A 55 10.14 3.94 0.37
C LEU A 55 11.19 3.05 1.04
N ALA A 56 10.75 2.25 2.02
CA ALA A 56 11.64 1.41 2.82
C ALA A 56 12.18 0.21 2.04
N ASP A 57 11.38 -0.34 1.13
CA ASP A 57 11.76 -1.44 0.24
C ASP A 57 10.86 -1.48 -1.00
N LEU A 58 11.38 -2.01 -2.10
CA LEU A 58 10.63 -2.32 -3.32
C LEU A 58 11.12 -3.66 -3.85
N CYS A 59 10.31 -4.69 -3.66
CA CYS A 59 10.67 -6.05 -4.03
C CYS A 59 9.61 -6.71 -4.90
N GLY A 60 10.03 -7.75 -5.63
CA GLY A 60 9.15 -8.58 -6.45
C GLY A 60 8.99 -9.96 -5.82
N VAL A 61 7.78 -10.51 -5.88
CA VAL A 61 7.49 -11.89 -5.48
C VAL A 61 7.07 -12.69 -6.71
N ASP A 62 7.65 -13.87 -6.88
CA ASP A 62 7.34 -14.79 -7.98
C ASP A 62 6.42 -15.91 -7.47
N TYR A 63 5.22 -15.99 -8.03
CA TYR A 63 4.23 -17.04 -7.82
C TYR A 63 3.98 -17.80 -9.13
N PRO A 64 4.73 -18.90 -9.40
CA PRO A 64 4.71 -19.59 -10.69
C PRO A 64 3.33 -20.08 -11.14
N ASP A 65 2.45 -20.42 -10.18
CA ASP A 65 1.14 -21.01 -10.44
C ASP A 65 0.00 -19.97 -10.56
N LYS A 66 0.28 -18.68 -10.36
CA LYS A 66 -0.73 -17.61 -10.46
C LYS A 66 -0.87 -17.11 -11.90
N GLN A 67 -2.09 -16.76 -12.30
CA GLN A 67 -2.35 -16.07 -13.58
C GLN A 67 -1.52 -14.78 -13.70
N PHE A 68 -1.47 -14.00 -12.62
CA PHE A 68 -0.54 -12.89 -12.44
C PHE A 68 0.65 -13.38 -11.64
N ARG A 69 1.68 -13.84 -12.34
CA ARG A 69 2.85 -14.51 -11.76
C ARG A 69 3.65 -13.64 -10.80
N TYR A 70 3.84 -12.37 -11.15
CA TYR A 70 4.68 -11.45 -10.37
C TYR A 70 3.83 -10.47 -9.60
N GLU A 71 4.16 -10.31 -8.33
CA GLU A 71 3.68 -9.22 -7.48
C GLU A 71 4.83 -8.25 -7.22
N VAL A 72 4.52 -6.97 -7.13
CA VAL A 72 5.47 -5.92 -6.76
C VAL A 72 4.99 -5.34 -5.45
N VAL A 73 5.82 -5.42 -4.42
CA VAL A 73 5.48 -4.99 -3.06
C VAL A 73 6.21 -3.69 -2.75
N TYR A 74 5.45 -2.65 -2.46
CA TYR A 74 5.94 -1.36 -2.01
C TYR A 74 5.82 -1.30 -0.49
N ASN A 75 6.96 -1.28 0.21
CA ASN A 75 6.99 -1.05 1.65
C ASN A 75 7.14 0.45 1.92
N LEU A 76 6.03 1.11 2.24
CA LEU A 76 5.96 2.54 2.47
C LEU A 76 5.94 2.85 3.97
N TYR A 77 6.67 3.89 4.35
CA TYR A 77 6.79 4.33 5.73
C TYR A 77 6.68 5.85 5.82
N SER A 78 6.02 6.31 6.87
CA SER A 78 6.06 7.71 7.28
C SER A 78 7.10 7.89 8.37
N ILE A 79 8.18 8.62 8.11
CA ILE A 79 9.20 8.91 9.14
C ILE A 79 8.60 9.78 10.24
N LYS A 80 7.81 10.77 9.83
CA LYS A 80 7.16 11.73 10.73
C LYS A 80 6.17 11.06 11.68
N HIS A 81 5.28 10.25 11.14
CA HIS A 81 4.17 9.67 11.90
C HIS A 81 4.41 8.23 12.36
N LYS A 82 5.49 7.60 11.88
CA LYS A 82 5.91 6.23 12.18
C LYS A 82 4.91 5.16 11.74
N HIS A 83 4.09 5.46 10.74
CA HIS A 83 3.17 4.49 10.14
C HIS A 83 3.88 3.66 9.07
N ARG A 84 3.45 2.40 8.89
CA ARG A 84 3.89 1.52 7.80
C ARG A 84 2.68 0.99 7.05
N LEU A 85 2.78 0.92 5.74
CA LEU A 85 1.79 0.27 4.87
C LEU A 85 2.51 -0.48 3.76
N MET A 86 2.02 -1.67 3.42
CA MET A 86 2.47 -2.40 2.23
C MET A 86 1.39 -2.35 1.16
N ILE A 87 1.77 -1.89 -0.03
CA ILE A 87 0.94 -1.85 -1.24
C ILE A 87 1.45 -2.90 -2.23
#